data_AF-A0A938F9L4-F1
#
_entry.id   AF-A0A938F9L4-F1
#
_cell.length_a   1.000
_cell.length_b   1.000
_cell.length_c   1.000
_cell.angle_alpha   90.00
_cell.angle_beta   90.00
_cell.angle_gamma   90.00
#
_symmetry.space_group_name_H-M   'P 1'
#
loop_
_entity.id
_entity.type
_entity.pdbx_description
1 polymer ?
#
loop_
_entity_poly.entity_id
_entity_poly.type
_entity_poly.pdbx_seq_one_letter_code
_entity_poly.pdbx_strand_id
1 'polypeptide(L)'
;MQKRSIGILALSIAIFFSALPSSPIASAAKKKPIPATSPKPVWPPKGFKEIDGVYAKVPSSDELIGHLSARKSLQRFLAQCEEFACGAVFVAAERGCTWWEVNSTLRKVNPNTLTKDRIGTLVTYAKGTDSRELGTIFLVSEEPVDLGVSVGNIRVICHREKTNIPKTGNVYNRIPASDN
;
A
#
# COMPACT_ATOMS: atom_id res chain seq x y z
N MET A 1 -29.67 64.43 -35.39
CA MET A 1 -28.94 65.34 -36.32
C MET A 1 -27.55 65.53 -35.72
N GLN A 2 -26.40 65.40 -36.37
CA GLN A 2 -26.04 65.54 -37.77
C GLN A 2 -24.61 64.94 -37.96
N LYS A 3 -24.39 64.28 -39.09
CA LYS A 3 -23.08 63.85 -39.62
C LYS A 3 -22.05 64.99 -39.59
N ARG A 4 -20.76 64.63 -39.50
CA ARG A 4 -19.75 65.01 -40.52
C ARG A 4 -18.43 64.25 -40.39
N SER A 5 -18.01 63.75 -41.54
CA SER A 5 -16.77 63.05 -41.82
C SER A 5 -15.61 64.00 -42.13
N ILE A 6 -14.42 63.40 -42.25
CA ILE A 6 -13.26 63.73 -43.10
C ILE A 6 -12.08 64.39 -42.38
N GLY A 7 -10.90 63.79 -42.58
CA GLY A 7 -9.63 64.51 -42.61
C GLY A 7 -8.41 63.68 -42.24
N ILE A 8 -7.99 62.77 -43.13
CA ILE A 8 -6.69 62.08 -43.08
C ILE A 8 -5.60 63.08 -43.44
N LEU A 9 -4.57 63.22 -42.60
CA LEU A 9 -3.26 63.73 -43.03
C LEU A 9 -2.18 62.76 -42.56
N ALA A 10 -1.70 61.96 -43.50
CA ALA A 10 -0.60 61.04 -43.33
C ALA A 10 0.71 61.83 -43.27
N LEU A 11 1.49 61.64 -42.20
CA LEU A 11 2.89 62.07 -42.13
C LEU A 11 3.77 60.82 -42.13
N SER A 12 4.34 60.56 -43.30
CA SER A 12 5.22 59.45 -43.62
C SER A 12 6.53 59.56 -42.85
N ILE A 13 6.72 58.71 -41.84
CA ILE A 13 8.03 58.49 -41.21
C ILE A 13 8.59 57.18 -41.77
N ALA A 14 9.52 57.30 -42.71
CA ALA A 14 10.29 56.18 -43.22
C ALA A 14 11.33 55.76 -42.18
N ILE A 15 11.07 54.67 -41.44
CA ILE A 15 12.07 53.99 -40.62
C ILE A 15 12.60 52.81 -41.45
N PHE A 16 13.82 52.98 -41.97
CA PHE A 16 14.62 51.90 -42.53
C PHE A 16 14.92 50.87 -41.43
N PHE A 17 14.10 49.84 -41.32
CA PHE A 17 14.44 48.64 -40.56
C PHE A 17 15.45 47.82 -41.38
N SER A 18 16.72 47.93 -41.02
CA SER A 18 17.74 46.95 -41.40
C SER A 18 17.31 45.58 -40.88
N ALA A 19 17.00 44.66 -41.79
CA ALA A 19 16.73 43.27 -41.47
C ALA A 19 18.00 42.62 -40.89
N LEU A 20 18.05 42.43 -39.57
CA LEU A 20 18.95 41.46 -38.96
C LEU A 20 18.38 40.06 -39.25
N PRO A 21 19.21 39.10 -39.71
CA PRO A 21 18.79 37.71 -39.80
C PRO A 21 18.52 37.18 -38.38
N SER A 22 17.24 36.94 -38.07
CA SER A 22 16.86 36.20 -36.87
C SER A 22 17.30 34.75 -37.04
N SER A 23 18.41 34.39 -36.42
CA SER A 23 18.79 32.99 -36.21
C SER A 23 17.59 32.23 -35.64
N PRO A 24 17.24 31.04 -36.16
CA PRO A 24 16.23 30.23 -35.51
C PRO A 24 16.79 29.84 -34.14
N ILE A 25 16.16 30.33 -33.06
CA ILE A 25 16.37 29.77 -31.73
C ILE A 25 15.93 28.32 -31.86
N ALA A 26 16.91 27.42 -31.94
CA ALA A 26 16.68 25.99 -31.86
C ALA A 26 15.88 25.76 -30.58
N SER A 27 14.61 25.39 -30.74
CA SER A 27 13.78 24.91 -29.66
C SER A 27 14.46 23.68 -29.10
N ALA A 28 15.26 23.87 -28.05
CA ALA A 28 15.80 22.79 -27.25
C ALA A 28 14.59 22.00 -26.72
N ALA A 29 14.31 20.88 -27.37
CA ALA A 29 13.29 19.95 -26.96
C ALA A 29 13.57 19.60 -25.49
N LYS A 30 12.73 20.10 -24.58
CA LYS A 30 12.77 19.69 -23.18
C LYS A 30 12.56 18.17 -23.16
N LYS A 31 13.64 17.42 -22.98
CA LYS A 31 13.57 15.97 -22.75
C LYS A 31 12.57 15.76 -21.63
N LYS A 32 11.46 15.07 -21.94
CA LYS A 32 10.52 14.59 -20.94
C LYS A 32 11.33 13.91 -19.83
N PRO A 33 11.10 14.24 -18.54
CA PRO A 33 11.76 13.52 -17.45
C PRO A 33 11.48 12.03 -17.65
N ILE A 34 12.55 11.25 -17.83
CA ILE A 34 12.46 9.80 -17.84
C ILE A 34 11.92 9.44 -16.45
N PRO A 35 10.79 8.72 -16.33
CA PRO A 35 10.28 8.29 -15.05
C PRO A 35 11.42 7.58 -14.32
N ALA A 36 11.75 8.03 -13.11
CA ALA A 36 12.79 7.42 -12.29
C ALA A 36 12.51 5.91 -12.23
N THR A 37 13.39 5.12 -12.82
CA THR A 37 13.25 3.67 -12.82
C THR A 37 13.43 3.27 -11.36
N SER A 38 12.33 2.95 -10.67
CA SER A 38 12.39 2.58 -9.26
C SER A 38 13.41 1.45 -9.13
N PRO A 39 14.42 1.57 -8.24
CA PRO A 39 15.47 0.58 -8.13
C PRO A 39 14.86 -0.80 -7.94
N LYS A 40 15.42 -1.81 -8.63
CA LYS A 40 14.92 -3.18 -8.51
C LYS A 40 14.90 -3.57 -7.03
N PRO A 41 13.81 -4.14 -6.51
CA PRO A 41 13.73 -4.56 -5.12
C PRO A 41 14.92 -5.45 -4.77
N VAL A 42 15.59 -5.15 -3.65
CA VAL A 42 16.68 -5.99 -3.15
C VAL A 42 16.10 -7.32 -2.69
N TRP A 43 16.69 -8.42 -3.18
CA TRP A 43 16.27 -9.78 -2.90
C TRP A 43 17.41 -10.58 -2.24
N PRO A 44 17.17 -11.37 -1.18
CA PRO A 44 15.90 -11.54 -0.47
C PRO A 44 15.47 -10.27 0.31
N PRO A 45 14.18 -10.14 0.67
CA PRO A 45 13.70 -8.98 1.42
C PRO A 45 14.37 -8.88 2.79
N LYS A 46 15.01 -7.73 3.08
CA LYS A 46 15.76 -7.54 4.32
C LYS A 46 14.84 -7.60 5.54
N GLY A 47 15.24 -8.36 6.57
CA GLY A 47 14.53 -8.47 7.85
C GLY A 47 13.30 -9.39 7.83
N PHE A 48 13.10 -10.14 6.74
CA PHE A 48 12.09 -11.18 6.66
C PHE A 48 12.66 -12.47 7.21
N LYS A 49 11.80 -13.26 7.87
CA LYS A 49 12.10 -14.66 8.19
C LYS A 49 11.84 -15.48 6.93
N GLU A 50 12.73 -16.42 6.64
CA GLU A 50 12.66 -17.29 5.47
C GLU A 50 12.50 -18.74 5.91
N ILE A 51 11.58 -19.45 5.26
CA ILE A 51 11.38 -20.89 5.37
C ILE A 51 10.99 -21.40 3.97
N ASP A 52 11.78 -22.29 3.38
CA ASP A 52 11.51 -22.95 2.10
C ASP A 52 11.17 -22.00 0.93
N GLY A 53 11.86 -20.85 0.88
CA GLY A 53 11.65 -19.80 -0.12
C GLY A 53 10.36 -18.99 0.08
N VAL A 54 9.74 -19.08 1.26
CA VAL A 54 8.65 -18.21 1.72
C VAL A 54 9.21 -17.23 2.74
N TYR A 55 8.94 -15.95 2.52
CA TYR A 55 9.44 -14.85 3.32
C TYR A 55 8.28 -14.17 4.02
N ALA A 56 8.38 -13.96 5.33
CA ALA A 56 7.37 -13.23 6.09
C ALA A 56 8.00 -12.29 7.12
N LYS A 57 7.35 -11.14 7.33
CA LYS A 57 7.73 -10.15 8.34
C LYS A 57 6.49 -9.48 8.92
N VAL A 58 6.43 -9.37 10.24
CA VAL A 58 5.48 -8.45 10.89
C VAL A 58 6.08 -7.04 10.79
N PRO A 59 5.42 -6.08 10.11
CA PRO A 59 5.96 -4.75 9.92
C PRO A 59 6.06 -4.00 11.25
N SER A 60 7.03 -3.09 11.36
CA SER A 60 6.97 -2.07 12.41
C SER A 60 5.84 -1.08 12.13
N SER A 61 5.46 -0.28 13.14
CA SER A 61 4.46 0.78 12.97
C SER A 61 4.84 1.74 11.84
N ASP A 62 6.11 2.16 11.78
CA ASP A 62 6.60 3.10 10.75
C ASP A 62 6.57 2.47 9.35
N GLU A 63 6.96 1.20 9.23
CA GLU A 63 6.90 0.48 7.95
C GLU A 63 5.45 0.34 7.47
N LEU A 64 4.52 0.03 8.37
CA LEU A 64 3.11 -0.12 8.03
C LEU A 64 2.49 1.22 7.62
N ILE A 65 2.73 2.29 8.37
CA ILE A 65 2.24 3.64 8.05
C ILE A 65 2.81 4.11 6.71
N GLY A 66 4.11 3.94 6.49
CA GLY A 66 4.76 4.25 5.21
C GLY A 66 4.14 3.45 4.06
N HIS A 67 3.86 2.17 4.28
CA HIS A 67 3.22 1.32 3.26
C HIS A 67 1.78 1.73 2.93
N LEU A 68 1.00 2.10 3.94
CA LEU A 68 -0.38 2.53 3.82
C LEU A 68 -0.52 3.90 3.15
N SER A 69 0.37 4.84 3.47
CA SER A 69 0.39 6.17 2.85
C SER A 69 0.66 6.10 1.34
N ALA A 70 1.46 5.13 0.89
CA ALA A 70 1.76 4.91 -0.52
C ALA A 70 0.64 4.20 -1.31
N ARG A 71 -0.33 3.54 -0.64
CA ARG A 71 -1.29 2.63 -1.29
C ARG A 71 -2.74 2.88 -0.85
N LYS A 72 -3.47 3.68 -1.66
CA LYS A 72 -4.88 4.02 -1.43
C LYS A 72 -5.80 2.81 -1.24
N SER A 73 -5.58 1.72 -1.99
CA SER A 73 -6.39 0.50 -1.89
C SER A 73 -6.28 -0.20 -0.54
N LEU A 74 -5.20 0.03 0.20
CA LEU A 74 -4.97 -0.55 1.52
C LEU A 74 -5.53 0.33 2.64
N GLN A 75 -5.82 1.61 2.37
CA GLN A 75 -6.41 2.52 3.35
C GLN A 75 -7.80 2.07 3.80
N ARG A 76 -8.53 1.27 3.01
CA ARG A 76 -9.82 0.68 3.42
C ARG A 76 -9.71 -0.21 4.66
N PHE A 77 -8.53 -0.76 4.93
CA PHE A 77 -8.29 -1.56 6.14
C PHE A 77 -8.11 -0.67 7.37
N LEU A 78 -7.68 0.58 7.21
CA LEU A 78 -7.56 1.51 8.34
C LEU A 78 -8.89 1.73 9.04
N ALA A 79 -9.96 1.98 8.29
CA ALA A 79 -11.29 2.16 8.87
C ALA A 79 -11.75 0.92 9.67
N GLN A 80 -11.48 -0.28 9.17
CA GLN A 80 -11.78 -1.52 9.91
C GLN A 80 -10.90 -1.66 11.16
N CYS A 81 -9.66 -1.18 11.12
CA CYS A 81 -8.73 -1.27 12.24
C CYS A 81 -8.91 -0.14 13.28
N GLU A 82 -9.73 0.86 12.98
CA GLU A 82 -10.24 1.81 13.96
C GLU A 82 -11.37 1.20 14.81
N GLU A 83 -12.13 0.26 14.24
CA GLU A 83 -13.23 -0.44 14.93
C GLU A 83 -12.78 -1.76 15.57
N PHE A 84 -11.92 -2.51 14.88
CA PHE A 84 -11.52 -3.86 15.25
C PHE A 84 -10.02 -4.01 15.47
N ALA A 85 -9.64 -4.96 16.33
CA ALA A 85 -8.26 -5.34 16.54
C ALA A 85 -7.67 -5.95 15.26
N CYS A 86 -6.57 -5.35 14.80
CA CYS A 86 -5.91 -5.71 13.55
C CYS A 86 -4.45 -6.11 13.73
N GLY A 87 -3.94 -6.83 12.73
CA GLY A 87 -2.51 -7.02 12.48
C GLY A 87 -2.19 -6.86 11.00
N ALA A 88 -0.90 -6.88 10.67
CA ALA A 88 -0.44 -6.95 9.29
C ALA A 88 0.76 -7.88 9.17
N VAL A 89 0.93 -8.48 8.01
CA VAL A 89 2.12 -9.24 7.66
C VAL A 89 2.53 -8.93 6.23
N PHE A 90 3.82 -8.65 6.05
CA PHE A 90 4.43 -8.58 4.74
C PHE A 90 4.88 -9.97 4.34
N VAL A 91 4.60 -10.35 3.09
CA VAL A 91 4.86 -11.69 2.55
C VAL A 91 5.52 -11.60 1.19
N ALA A 92 6.40 -12.56 0.88
CA ALA A 92 6.94 -12.74 -0.45
C ALA A 92 7.31 -14.22 -0.66
N ALA A 93 7.40 -14.65 -1.91
CA ALA A 93 7.81 -16.02 -2.23
C ALA A 93 8.80 -16.04 -3.41
N GLU A 94 9.84 -16.86 -3.29
CA GLU A 94 10.86 -17.04 -4.33
C GLU A 94 10.24 -17.40 -5.67
N ARG A 95 9.32 -18.38 -5.67
CA ARG A 95 8.63 -18.88 -6.88
C ARG A 95 7.21 -18.36 -7.04
N GLY A 96 6.84 -17.35 -6.26
CA GLY A 96 5.46 -16.88 -6.18
C GLY A 96 4.57 -17.79 -5.35
N CYS A 97 3.34 -17.33 -5.18
CA CYS A 97 2.32 -17.94 -4.36
C CYS A 97 0.96 -17.79 -5.04
N THR A 98 0.19 -18.87 -5.16
CA THR A 98 -1.14 -18.81 -5.77
C THR A 98 -2.13 -18.13 -4.84
N TRP A 99 -2.06 -18.44 -3.55
CA TRP A 99 -2.83 -17.77 -2.50
C TRP A 99 -2.14 -17.93 -1.14
N TRP A 100 -2.45 -17.03 -0.22
CA TRP A 100 -1.85 -16.99 1.11
C TRP A 100 -2.87 -17.38 2.15
N GLU A 101 -2.44 -18.21 3.10
CA GLU A 101 -3.14 -18.46 4.36
C GLU A 101 -2.30 -17.89 5.50
N VAL A 102 -2.93 -17.14 6.39
CA VAL A 102 -2.30 -16.64 7.60
C VAL A 102 -3.11 -17.08 8.81
N ASN A 103 -2.50 -17.93 9.63
CA ASN A 103 -3.06 -18.34 10.91
C ASN A 103 -2.51 -17.44 12.02
N SER A 104 -3.38 -16.94 12.88
CA SER A 104 -3.00 -16.06 13.99
C SER A 104 -3.94 -16.24 15.19
N THR A 105 -3.57 -15.64 16.31
CA THR A 105 -4.35 -15.68 17.54
C THR A 105 -4.55 -14.28 18.08
N LEU A 106 -5.73 -14.01 18.63
CA LEU A 106 -5.98 -12.82 19.40
C LEU A 106 -5.74 -13.09 20.87
N ARG A 107 -5.06 -12.17 21.53
CA ARG A 107 -4.80 -12.23 22.97
C ARG A 107 -5.17 -10.92 23.63
N LYS A 108 -5.77 -11.00 24.81
CA LYS A 108 -6.10 -9.86 25.67
C LYS A 108 -5.25 -9.90 26.93
N VAL A 109 -4.73 -8.75 27.34
CA VAL A 109 -4.08 -8.60 28.65
C VAL A 109 -5.15 -8.73 29.74
N ASN A 110 -4.94 -9.68 30.64
CA ASN A 110 -5.74 -9.85 31.84
C ASN A 110 -5.29 -8.79 32.86
N PRO A 111 -6.19 -7.91 33.34
CA PRO A 111 -5.81 -6.82 34.24
C PRO A 111 -5.37 -7.31 35.62
N ASN A 112 -5.80 -8.50 36.04
CA ASN A 112 -5.50 -9.04 37.37
C ASN A 112 -4.16 -9.78 37.40
N THR A 113 -3.86 -10.54 36.35
CA THR A 113 -2.65 -11.37 36.28
C THR A 113 -1.55 -10.78 35.41
N LEU A 114 -1.86 -9.74 34.62
CA LEU A 114 -1.00 -9.14 33.58
C LEU A 114 -0.56 -10.12 32.49
N THR A 115 -1.18 -11.30 32.42
CA THR A 115 -0.91 -12.31 31.37
C THR A 115 -1.68 -12.00 30.10
N LYS A 116 -1.19 -12.48 28.95
CA LYS A 116 -1.88 -12.37 27.66
C LYS A 116 -2.68 -13.65 27.40
N ASP A 117 -3.96 -13.61 27.72
CA ASP A 117 -4.87 -14.75 27.58
C ASP A 117 -5.42 -14.78 26.15
N ARG A 118 -5.53 -15.98 25.56
CA ARG A 118 -6.06 -16.14 24.20
C ARG A 118 -7.57 -15.97 24.20
N ILE A 119 -8.06 -15.02 23.43
CA ILE A 119 -9.50 -14.71 23.30
C ILE A 119 -10.08 -15.15 21.95
N GLY A 120 -9.25 -15.62 21.01
CA GLY A 120 -9.74 -16.16 19.75
C GLY A 120 -8.64 -16.59 18.78
N THR A 121 -9.06 -17.16 17.66
CA THR A 121 -8.20 -17.50 16.52
C THR A 121 -8.67 -16.77 15.27
N LEU A 122 -7.73 -16.42 14.40
CA LEU A 122 -8.00 -15.72 13.16
C LEU A 122 -7.26 -16.40 12.01
N VAL A 123 -8.02 -16.79 11.00
CA VAL A 123 -7.49 -17.29 9.72
C VAL A 123 -7.78 -16.25 8.65
N THR A 124 -6.75 -15.81 7.92
CA THR A 124 -6.89 -14.85 6.83
C THR A 124 -6.45 -15.48 5.53
N TYR A 125 -7.35 -15.44 4.54
CA TYR A 125 -7.08 -15.87 3.16
C TYR A 125 -6.87 -14.65 2.27
N ALA A 126 -5.74 -14.61 1.56
CA ALA A 126 -5.40 -13.49 0.69
C ALA A 126 -5.00 -13.95 -0.71
N LYS A 127 -5.16 -13.03 -1.67
CA LYS A 127 -4.72 -13.23 -3.05
C LYS A 127 -3.22 -13.50 -3.07
N GLY A 128 -2.79 -14.42 -3.93
CA GLY A 128 -1.38 -14.72 -4.18
C GLY A 128 -0.55 -13.55 -4.69
N THR A 129 0.76 -13.81 -4.79
CA THR A 129 1.77 -12.87 -5.27
C THR A 129 2.66 -13.57 -6.30
N ASP A 130 3.17 -12.81 -7.26
CA ASP A 130 4.11 -13.30 -8.24
C ASP A 130 5.48 -13.64 -7.61
N SER A 131 6.36 -14.25 -8.40
CA SER A 131 7.73 -14.54 -8.00
C SER A 131 8.45 -13.26 -7.58
N ARG A 132 8.98 -13.28 -6.36
CA ARG A 132 9.71 -12.17 -5.73
C ARG A 132 8.91 -10.87 -5.61
N GLU A 133 7.58 -10.97 -5.64
CA GLU A 133 6.68 -9.84 -5.35
C GLU A 133 6.43 -9.71 -3.84
N LEU A 134 6.45 -8.48 -3.34
CA LEU A 134 6.12 -8.16 -1.96
C LEU A 134 4.62 -7.88 -1.79
N GLY A 135 3.94 -8.76 -1.06
CA GLY A 135 2.56 -8.63 -0.64
C GLY A 135 2.39 -8.07 0.77
N THR A 136 1.19 -7.57 1.06
CA THR A 136 0.78 -7.13 2.40
C THR A 136 -0.59 -7.68 2.69
N ILE A 137 -0.73 -8.39 3.80
CA ILE A 137 -1.96 -9.02 4.25
C ILE A 137 -2.36 -8.37 5.57
N PHE A 138 -3.57 -7.80 5.61
CA PHE A 138 -4.18 -7.29 6.83
C PHE A 138 -4.98 -8.40 7.50
N LEU A 139 -4.78 -8.56 8.80
CA LEU A 139 -5.44 -9.53 9.65
C LEU A 139 -6.50 -8.76 10.45
N VAL A 140 -7.77 -8.83 10.04
CA VAL A 140 -8.88 -8.12 10.69
C VAL A 140 -9.71 -9.13 11.45
N SER A 141 -9.87 -8.94 12.75
CA SER A 141 -10.45 -9.96 13.62
C SER A 141 -11.93 -9.79 13.94
N GLU A 142 -12.56 -8.66 13.63
CA GLU A 142 -13.92 -8.35 14.14
C GLU A 142 -14.05 -8.36 15.69
N GLU A 143 -12.94 -8.50 16.43
CA GLU A 143 -12.88 -8.21 17.86
C GLU A 143 -12.79 -6.70 18.03
N PRO A 144 -13.62 -6.04 18.86
CA PRO A 144 -13.52 -4.61 19.10
C PRO A 144 -12.11 -4.19 19.50
N VAL A 145 -11.69 -3.02 19.02
CA VAL A 145 -10.38 -2.47 19.38
C VAL A 145 -10.32 -2.18 20.88
N ASP A 146 -9.25 -2.64 21.52
CA ASP A 146 -9.00 -2.50 22.96
C ASP A 146 -7.47 -2.51 23.15
N LEU A 147 -6.94 -1.62 24.00
CA LEU A 147 -5.49 -1.46 24.20
C LEU A 147 -4.80 -2.73 24.72
N GLY A 148 -5.54 -3.60 25.41
CA GLY A 148 -5.06 -4.89 25.88
C GLY A 148 -5.14 -5.99 24.82
N VAL A 149 -5.81 -5.77 23.68
CA VAL A 149 -6.00 -6.78 22.63
C VAL A 149 -4.89 -6.67 21.58
N SER A 150 -4.30 -7.80 21.22
CA SER A 150 -3.26 -7.86 20.19
C SER A 150 -3.38 -9.13 19.33
N VAL A 151 -3.06 -8.97 18.04
CA VAL A 151 -2.90 -10.10 17.11
C VAL A 151 -1.46 -10.61 17.18
N GLY A 152 -1.30 -11.92 17.36
CA GLY A 152 0.01 -12.55 17.49
C GLY A 152 0.03 -14.01 17.07
N ASN A 153 1.14 -14.69 17.33
CA ASN A 153 1.37 -16.09 16.91
C ASN A 153 1.09 -16.31 15.41
N ILE A 154 1.62 -15.41 14.59
CA ILE A 154 1.36 -15.37 13.14
C ILE A 154 2.17 -16.46 12.44
N ARG A 155 1.47 -17.29 11.66
CA ARG A 155 2.03 -18.32 10.78
C ARG A 155 1.52 -18.07 9.37
N VAL A 156 2.45 -17.84 8.44
CA VAL A 156 2.16 -17.62 7.03
C VAL A 156 2.40 -18.91 6.26
N ILE A 157 1.47 -19.28 5.39
CA ILE A 157 1.54 -20.45 4.52
C ILE A 157 1.33 -19.98 3.09
N CYS A 158 2.21 -20.43 2.20
CA CYS A 158 2.08 -20.19 0.78
C CYS A 158 1.52 -21.43 0.07
N HIS A 159 0.37 -21.27 -0.56
CA HIS A 159 -0.27 -22.31 -1.35
C HIS A 159 0.03 -22.09 -2.83
N ARG A 160 0.39 -23.16 -3.53
CA ARG A 160 0.80 -23.12 -4.96
C ARG A 160 -0.16 -23.91 -5.86
N GLU A 161 -0.98 -24.76 -5.28
CA GLU A 161 -2.12 -25.39 -5.91
C GLU A 161 -3.10 -24.35 -6.47
N LYS A 162 -3.74 -24.69 -7.59
CA LYS A 162 -4.70 -23.82 -8.30
C LYS A 162 -6.15 -24.26 -8.13
N THR A 163 -6.38 -25.25 -7.28
CA THR A 163 -7.70 -25.83 -6.99
C THR A 163 -8.08 -25.52 -5.54
N ASN A 164 -9.38 -25.52 -5.24
CA ASN A 164 -9.92 -25.32 -3.89
C ASN A 164 -9.44 -24.02 -3.20
N ILE A 165 -9.22 -22.96 -3.98
CA ILE A 165 -8.77 -21.67 -3.44
C ILE A 165 -9.93 -21.06 -2.62
N PRO A 166 -9.73 -20.79 -1.32
CA PRO A 166 -10.75 -20.18 -0.48
C PRO A 166 -11.06 -18.75 -0.93
N LYS A 167 -12.27 -18.29 -0.64
CA LYS A 167 -12.62 -16.88 -0.83
C LYS A 167 -11.74 -16.02 0.09
N THR A 168 -11.15 -14.95 -0.46
CA THR A 168 -10.35 -14.02 0.33
C THR A 168 -11.19 -13.38 1.43
N GLY A 169 -10.62 -13.27 2.63
CA GLY A 169 -11.32 -12.72 3.78
C GLY A 169 -10.65 -13.11 5.09
N ASN A 170 -11.29 -12.69 6.18
CA ASN A 170 -10.89 -13.02 7.53
C ASN A 170 -11.96 -13.90 8.15
N VAL A 171 -11.54 -14.93 8.89
CA VAL A 171 -12.42 -15.81 9.65
C VAL A 171 -11.95 -15.79 11.08
N TYR A 172 -12.69 -15.06 11.92
CA TYR A 172 -12.42 -14.98 13.35
C TYR A 172 -13.32 -15.93 14.13
N ASN A 173 -12.70 -16.70 15.02
CA ASN A 173 -13.40 -17.55 15.97
C ASN A 173 -13.10 -17.04 17.38
N ARG A 174 -14.09 -16.35 17.96
CA ARG A 174 -14.05 -15.88 19.35
C ARG A 174 -14.09 -17.07 20.29
N ILE A 175 -13.24 -17.05 21.32
CA ILE A 175 -13.36 -17.92 22.48
C ILE A 175 -14.19 -17.15 23.51
N PRO A 176 -15.36 -17.67 23.94
CA PRO A 176 -16.14 -17.03 24.99
C PRO A 176 -15.29 -16.86 26.24
N ALA A 177 -15.46 -15.74 26.94
CA ALA A 177 -14.90 -15.62 28.29
C ALA A 177 -15.47 -16.76 29.14
N SER A 178 -14.63 -17.52 29.84
CA SER A 178 -15.16 -18.42 30.85
C SER A 178 -15.66 -17.56 31.99
N ASP A 179 -16.97 -17.53 32.21
CA ASP A 179 -17.57 -16.93 33.40
C ASP A 179 -17.05 -17.72 34.62
N ASN A 180 -16.01 -17.20 35.28
CA ASN A 180 -15.48 -17.70 36.55
C ASN A 180 -15.62 -16.61 37.60
#